data_AF-A0A382BR97-F1
#
_entry.id   AF-A0A382BR97-F1
#
_cell.length_a   1.000
_cell.length_b   1.000
_cell.length_c   1.000
_cell.angle_alpha   90.00
_cell.angle_beta   90.00
_cell.angle_gamma   90.00
#
_symmetry.space_group_name_H-M   'P 1'
#
loop_
_entity.id
_entity.type
_entity.pdbx_description
1 polymer ?
#
loop_
_entity_poly.entity_id
_entity_poly.type
_entity_poly.pdbx_seq_one_letter_code
_entity_poly.pdbx_strand_id
1 'polypeptide(L)'
;MIKIEKLFTTFENLLKCHDWLFDFSDDHSVWKRGHSERERLRSLALTLGKEDAERVSDLWNAFAPDGFERSTESFEPKKPEPKWRLRQGVKPNRRFRFSAINEIRRELGDENLETAESRKQAVFRLTWGIDPNEIEKSMGFHLHMPSHPDLCEIA
;
A
#
# COMPACT_ATOMS: atom_id res chain seq x y z
N MET A 1 25.38 -17.41 13.64
CA MET A 1 26.05 -16.17 14.06
C MET A 1 27.10 -15.66 13.06
N ILE A 2 28.13 -16.42 12.67
CA ILE A 2 29.21 -15.95 11.74
C ILE A 2 28.67 -15.39 10.41
N LYS A 3 27.55 -15.92 9.90
CA LYS A 3 26.92 -15.43 8.66
C LYS A 3 26.28 -14.04 8.82
N ILE A 4 25.67 -13.74 9.97
CA ILE A 4 24.94 -12.49 10.22
C ILE A 4 25.93 -11.33 10.43
N GLU A 5 26.98 -11.53 11.22
CA GLU A 5 28.04 -10.52 11.39
C GLU A 5 28.68 -10.14 10.04
N LYS A 6 28.95 -11.12 9.17
CA LYS A 6 29.44 -10.85 7.80
C LYS A 6 28.44 -10.02 6.97
N LEU A 7 27.14 -10.22 7.16
CA LEU A 7 26.12 -9.42 6.49
C LEU A 7 26.09 -7.98 7.02
N PHE A 8 26.24 -7.78 8.33
CA PHE A 8 26.41 -6.44 8.92
C PHE A 8 27.64 -5.73 8.38
N THR A 9 28.80 -6.40 8.32
CA THR A 9 30.01 -5.82 7.71
C THR A 9 29.80 -5.47 6.23
N THR A 10 29.10 -6.33 5.49
CA THR A 10 28.78 -6.07 4.07
C THR A 10 27.85 -4.86 3.94
N PHE A 11 26.85 -4.76 4.80
CA PHE A 11 25.89 -3.67 4.83
C PHE A 11 26.56 -2.34 5.15
N GLU A 12 27.41 -2.29 6.17
CA GLU A 12 28.20 -1.12 6.54
C GLU A 12 29.10 -0.65 5.39
N ASN A 13 29.80 -1.58 4.72
CA ASN A 13 30.63 -1.25 3.57
C ASN A 13 29.83 -0.70 2.38
N LEU A 14 28.62 -1.20 2.16
CA LEU A 14 27.74 -0.66 1.12
C LEU A 14 27.24 0.74 1.47
N LEU A 15 26.87 1.00 2.73
CA LEU A 15 26.43 2.32 3.18
C LEU A 15 27.53 3.37 3.01
N LYS A 16 28.77 3.03 3.36
CA LYS A 16 29.94 3.92 3.19
C LYS A 16 30.20 4.34 1.74
N CYS A 17 29.92 3.44 0.80
CA CYS A 17 30.20 3.66 -0.62
C CYS A 17 28.97 4.13 -1.41
N HIS A 18 27.79 4.17 -0.79
CA HIS A 18 26.55 4.51 -1.49
C HIS A 18 26.52 6.01 -1.82
N ASP A 19 26.28 6.30 -3.09
CA ASP A 19 25.93 7.65 -3.51
C ASP A 19 24.46 7.90 -3.15
N TRP A 20 24.22 8.70 -2.12
CA TRP A 20 22.87 9.03 -1.64
C TRP A 20 22.10 9.97 -2.58
N LEU A 21 22.80 10.70 -3.45
CA LEU A 21 22.22 11.72 -4.33
C LEU A 21 22.12 11.26 -5.79
N PHE A 22 22.29 9.95 -6.03
CA PHE A 22 22.21 9.37 -7.37
C PHE A 22 20.88 9.68 -8.10
N ASP A 23 19.78 9.87 -7.37
CA ASP A 23 18.46 10.22 -7.92
C ASP A 23 18.42 11.62 -8.56
N PHE A 24 19.42 12.47 -8.27
CA PHE A 24 19.60 13.78 -8.88
C PHE A 24 20.60 13.76 -10.04
N SER A 25 21.12 12.58 -10.41
CA SER A 25 22.04 12.46 -11.54
C SER A 25 21.26 12.36 -12.85
N ASP A 26 21.59 13.26 -13.79
CA ASP A 26 21.08 13.19 -15.17
C ASP A 26 21.75 12.06 -16.00
N ASP A 27 22.85 11.48 -15.50
CA ASP A 27 23.49 10.34 -16.15
C ASP A 27 22.75 9.04 -15.79
N HIS A 28 22.08 8.47 -16.78
CA HIS A 28 21.33 7.22 -16.62
C HIS A 28 22.17 6.06 -16.07
N SER A 29 23.48 6.02 -16.35
CA SER A 29 24.37 4.99 -15.84
C SER A 29 24.60 5.12 -14.34
N VAL A 30 24.78 6.35 -13.85
CA VAL A 30 24.91 6.67 -12.43
C VAL A 30 23.59 6.38 -11.71
N TRP A 31 22.47 6.87 -12.27
CA TRP A 31 21.14 6.60 -11.73
C TRP A 31 20.87 5.11 -11.58
N LYS A 32 21.14 4.33 -12.63
CA LYS A 32 20.92 2.87 -12.64
C LYS A 32 21.79 2.15 -11.61
N ARG A 33 23.06 2.56 -11.45
CA ARG A 33 23.97 2.00 -10.44
C ARG A 33 23.45 2.30 -9.04
N GLY A 34 23.15 3.56 -8.73
CA GLY A 34 22.63 3.96 -7.42
C GLY A 34 21.32 3.27 -7.08
N HIS A 35 20.42 3.11 -8.06
CA HIS A 35 19.18 2.36 -7.87
C HIS A 35 19.43 0.90 -7.52
N SER A 36 20.36 0.24 -8.21
CA SER A 36 20.76 -1.14 -7.91
C SER A 36 21.39 -1.27 -6.52
N GLU A 37 22.24 -0.33 -6.12
CA GLU A 37 22.86 -0.31 -4.80
C GLU A 37 21.83 -0.09 -3.69
N ARG A 38 20.88 0.85 -3.88
CA ARG A 38 19.79 1.11 -2.95
C ARG A 38 18.92 -0.12 -2.73
N GLU A 39 18.56 -0.83 -3.80
CA GLU A 39 17.79 -2.09 -3.69
C GLU A 39 18.58 -3.18 -2.95
N ARG A 40 19.89 -3.25 -3.17
CA ARG A 40 20.76 -4.18 -2.44
C ARG A 40 20.85 -3.82 -0.95
N LEU A 41 21.02 -2.55 -0.62
CA LEU A 41 21.00 -2.04 0.76
C LEU A 41 19.67 -2.37 1.42
N ARG A 42 18.55 -2.10 0.75
CA ARG A 42 17.20 -2.38 1.26
C ARG A 42 16.99 -3.86 1.55
N SER A 43 17.39 -4.74 0.63
CA SER A 43 17.21 -6.18 0.82
C SER A 43 18.08 -6.73 1.98
N LEU A 44 19.31 -6.24 2.13
CA LEU A 44 20.15 -6.57 3.29
C LEU A 44 19.57 -6.03 4.58
N ALA A 45 19.12 -4.78 4.60
CA ALA A 45 18.54 -4.14 5.76
C ALA A 45 17.28 -4.88 6.25
N LEU A 46 16.40 -5.32 5.35
CA LEU A 46 15.24 -6.15 5.71
C LEU A 46 15.62 -7.55 6.20
N THR A 47 16.74 -8.11 5.72
CA THR A 47 17.22 -9.42 6.19
C THR A 47 17.80 -9.31 7.60
N LEU A 48 18.60 -8.27 7.83
CA LEU A 48 19.22 -7.97 9.11
C LEU A 48 18.20 -7.46 10.15
N GLY A 49 17.20 -6.67 9.74
CA GLY A 49 16.17 -6.13 10.60
C GLY A 49 15.21 -7.17 11.19
N LYS A 50 15.18 -8.39 10.63
CA LYS A 50 14.52 -9.54 11.27
C LYS A 50 15.25 -10.02 12.53
N GLU A 51 16.56 -9.77 12.60
CA GLU A 51 17.42 -10.18 13.71
C GLU A 51 17.60 -9.01 14.69
N ASP A 52 17.93 -7.82 14.17
CA ASP A 52 18.24 -6.63 14.97
C ASP A 52 17.95 -5.36 14.14
N ALA A 53 16.73 -4.85 14.24
CA ALA A 53 16.29 -3.65 13.52
C ALA A 53 16.91 -2.36 14.05
N GLU A 54 17.21 -2.28 15.35
CA GLU A 54 17.81 -1.10 15.98
C GLU A 54 19.22 -0.88 15.44
N ARG A 55 20.08 -1.92 15.45
CA ARG A 55 21.43 -1.84 14.91
C ARG A 55 21.47 -1.46 13.43
N VAL A 56 20.50 -1.94 12.64
CA VAL A 56 20.38 -1.58 11.22
C VAL A 56 20.02 -0.10 11.07
N SER A 57 19.06 0.39 11.85
CA SER A 57 18.64 1.79 11.84
C SER A 57 19.77 2.72 12.26
N ASP A 58 20.52 2.36 13.31
CA ASP A 58 21.67 3.14 13.79
C ASP A 58 22.77 3.21 12.73
N LEU A 59 23.11 2.08 12.11
CA LEU A 59 24.09 2.06 11.02
C LEU A 59 23.63 2.88 9.81
N TRP A 60 22.36 2.75 9.42
CA TRP A 60 21.81 3.54 8.32
C TRP A 60 21.94 5.04 8.60
N ASN A 61 21.43 5.48 9.75
CA ASN A 61 21.40 6.90 10.12
C ASN A 61 22.81 7.47 10.39
N ALA A 62 23.78 6.64 10.78
CA ALA A 62 25.17 7.08 10.95
C ALA A 62 25.86 7.46 9.64
N PHE A 63 25.47 6.86 8.50
CA PHE A 63 26.06 7.14 7.18
C PHE A 63 25.12 7.92 6.26
N ALA A 64 23.83 7.99 6.57
CA ALA A 64 22.85 8.74 5.80
C ALA A 64 23.05 10.25 5.97
N PRO A 65 23.01 11.04 4.89
CA PRO A 65 22.92 12.49 4.98
C PRO A 65 21.58 12.96 5.60
N ASP A 66 21.55 14.20 6.05
CA ASP A 66 20.34 14.84 6.57
C ASP A 66 19.14 14.66 5.61
N GLY A 67 18.02 14.20 6.15
CA GLY A 67 16.78 13.94 5.39
C GLY A 67 16.70 12.55 4.75
N PHE A 68 17.75 11.72 4.80
CA PHE A 68 17.73 10.32 4.36
C PHE A 68 17.56 9.30 5.52
N GLU A 69 17.38 9.82 6.73
CA GLU A 69 17.17 9.06 7.95
C GLU A 69 15.96 8.12 7.86
N ARG A 70 16.03 7.01 8.58
CA ARG A 70 14.98 6.00 8.68
C ARG A 70 14.72 5.65 10.14
N SER A 71 13.47 5.33 10.44
CA SER A 71 13.07 4.76 11.72
C SER A 71 13.31 3.24 11.74
N THR A 72 13.41 2.66 12.94
CA THR A 72 13.50 1.21 13.16
C THR A 72 12.37 0.45 12.45
N GLU A 73 11.14 0.97 12.48
CA GLU A 73 9.96 0.40 11.83
C GLU A 73 10.14 0.18 10.31
N SER A 74 11.03 0.97 9.68
CA SER A 74 11.31 0.85 8.24
C SER A 74 12.04 -0.45 7.88
N PHE A 75 12.74 -1.06 8.85
CA PHE A 75 13.54 -2.26 8.68
C PHE A 75 12.90 -3.51 9.29
N GLU A 76 11.82 -3.34 10.04
CA GLU A 76 11.02 -4.45 10.54
C GLU A 76 10.32 -5.20 9.39
N PRO A 77 10.11 -6.51 9.51
CA PRO A 77 9.31 -7.24 8.54
C PRO A 77 7.89 -6.66 8.52
N LYS A 78 7.47 -6.15 7.37
CA LYS A 78 6.09 -5.68 7.19
C LYS A 78 5.12 -6.76 7.64
N LYS A 79 4.22 -6.40 8.56
CA LYS A 79 3.10 -7.27 8.94
C LYS A 79 2.39 -7.67 7.65
N PRO A 80 2.17 -8.98 7.40
CA PRO A 80 1.50 -9.41 6.19
C PRO A 80 0.11 -8.77 6.18
N GLU A 81 -0.17 -7.93 5.19
CA GLU A 81 -1.51 -7.39 5.02
C GLU A 81 -2.45 -8.57 4.75
N PRO A 82 -3.61 -8.63 5.45
CA PRO A 82 -4.59 -9.68 5.19
C PRO A 82 -5.00 -9.58 3.73
N LYS A 83 -4.80 -10.67 2.98
CA LYS A 83 -5.27 -10.75 1.60
C LYS A 83 -6.78 -10.94 1.65
N TRP A 84 -7.54 -9.93 1.23
CA TRP A 84 -8.99 -10.05 1.19
C TRP A 84 -9.43 -10.70 -0.12
N ARG A 85 -10.45 -11.57 -0.03
CA ARG A 85 -11.17 -12.08 -1.20
C ARG A 85 -12.66 -11.99 -0.97
N LEU A 86 -13.41 -11.98 -2.07
CA LEU A 86 -14.85 -12.18 -2.00
C LEU A 86 -15.14 -13.63 -1.62
N ARG A 87 -16.19 -13.83 -0.82
CA ARG A 87 -16.67 -15.17 -0.48
C ARG A 87 -17.16 -15.92 -1.72
N GLN A 88 -17.12 -17.24 -1.65
CA GLN A 88 -17.62 -18.09 -2.72
C GLN A 88 -19.10 -17.79 -3.01
N GLY A 89 -19.42 -17.55 -4.29
CA GLY A 89 -20.79 -17.23 -4.73
C GLY A 89 -21.11 -15.73 -4.79
N VAL A 90 -20.33 -14.88 -4.10
CA VAL A 90 -20.48 -13.42 -4.20
C VAL A 90 -19.95 -12.97 -5.56
N LYS A 91 -20.83 -12.39 -6.38
CA LYS A 91 -20.50 -11.87 -7.71
C LYS A 91 -20.96 -10.43 -7.81
N PRO A 92 -20.06 -9.45 -7.89
CA PRO A 92 -20.46 -8.06 -8.06
C PRO A 92 -21.17 -7.89 -9.40
N ASN A 93 -22.33 -7.25 -9.38
CA ASN A 93 -23.06 -6.96 -10.59
C ASN A 93 -22.45 -5.74 -11.30
N ARG A 94 -21.71 -5.99 -12.38
CA ARG A 94 -21.08 -4.92 -13.18
C ARG A 94 -21.93 -4.46 -14.37
N ARG A 95 -23.11 -5.04 -14.55
CA ARG A 95 -23.99 -4.79 -15.71
C ARG A 95 -25.39 -4.45 -15.22
N PHE A 96 -25.62 -3.18 -14.97
CA PHE A 96 -26.93 -2.65 -14.63
C PHE A 96 -27.42 -1.70 -15.71
N ARG A 97 -28.74 -1.60 -15.88
CA ARG A 97 -29.37 -0.65 -16.78
C ARG A 97 -29.33 0.75 -16.17
N PHE A 98 -29.22 1.77 -17.01
CA PHE A 98 -29.25 3.16 -16.55
C PHE A 98 -30.56 3.51 -15.82
N SER A 99 -31.67 2.88 -16.20
CA SER A 99 -32.97 3.04 -15.53
C SER A 99 -32.93 2.62 -14.06
N ALA A 100 -32.24 1.51 -13.74
CA ALA A 100 -32.11 1.02 -12.37
C ALA A 100 -31.25 1.95 -11.49
N ILE A 101 -30.27 2.63 -12.10
CA ILE A 101 -29.50 3.67 -11.40
C ILE A 101 -30.43 4.83 -11.02
N ASN A 102 -31.23 5.31 -11.97
CA ASN A 102 -32.12 6.46 -11.75
C ASN A 102 -33.24 6.16 -10.75
N GLU A 103 -33.73 4.92 -10.71
CA GLU A 103 -34.70 4.46 -9.72
C GLU A 103 -34.14 4.62 -8.30
N ILE A 104 -32.96 4.07 -8.04
CA ILE A 104 -32.30 4.19 -6.73
C ILE A 104 -31.93 5.65 -6.41
N ARG A 105 -31.55 6.46 -7.39
CA ARG A 105 -31.28 7.89 -7.17
C ARG A 105 -32.52 8.65 -6.70
N ARG A 106 -33.69 8.32 -7.25
CA ARG A 106 -34.96 8.91 -6.81
C ARG A 106 -35.34 8.42 -5.41
N GLU A 107 -35.11 7.15 -5.09
CA GLU A 107 -35.28 6.64 -3.71
C GLU A 107 -34.38 7.36 -2.69
N LEU A 108 -33.18 7.78 -3.12
CA LEU A 108 -32.26 8.58 -2.33
C LEU A 108 -32.66 10.07 -2.22
N GLY A 109 -33.76 10.50 -2.86
CA GLY A 109 -34.24 11.88 -2.85
C GLY A 109 -33.64 12.79 -3.92
N ASP A 110 -32.83 12.27 -4.87
CA ASP A 110 -32.29 13.04 -6.00
C ASP A 110 -33.28 13.01 -7.18
N GLU A 111 -34.44 13.65 -7.01
CA GLU A 111 -35.52 13.68 -8.00
C GLU A 111 -35.06 14.23 -9.36
N ASN A 112 -34.21 15.26 -9.33
CA ASN A 112 -33.68 15.93 -10.51
C ASN A 112 -32.45 15.23 -11.12
N LEU A 113 -31.93 14.16 -10.49
CA LEU A 113 -30.80 13.38 -10.98
C LEU A 113 -29.52 14.22 -11.19
N GLU A 114 -29.28 15.23 -10.37
CA GLU A 114 -28.17 16.18 -10.51
C GLU A 114 -26.95 15.78 -9.66
N THR A 115 -27.17 15.04 -8.57
CA THR A 115 -26.13 14.83 -7.57
C THR A 115 -25.19 13.69 -7.95
N ALA A 116 -23.88 13.95 -8.06
CA ALA A 116 -22.88 12.92 -8.37
C ALA A 116 -22.77 11.86 -7.27
N GLU A 117 -23.01 12.24 -6.01
CA GLU A 117 -22.96 11.36 -4.84
C GLU A 117 -24.08 10.30 -4.88
N SER A 118 -25.33 10.72 -5.15
CA SER A 118 -26.47 9.80 -5.29
C SER A 118 -26.22 8.76 -6.40
N ARG A 119 -25.59 9.17 -7.51
CA ARG A 119 -25.22 8.27 -8.60
C ARG A 119 -24.19 7.23 -8.16
N LYS A 120 -23.15 7.65 -7.44
CA LYS A 120 -22.12 6.73 -6.93
C LYS A 120 -22.71 5.75 -5.91
N GLN A 121 -23.58 6.24 -5.02
CA GLN A 121 -24.31 5.41 -4.07
C GLN A 121 -25.22 4.39 -4.76
N ALA A 122 -25.98 4.82 -5.78
CA ALA A 122 -26.83 3.92 -6.56
C ALA A 122 -26.03 2.82 -7.27
N VAL A 123 -24.89 3.19 -7.87
CA VAL A 123 -23.97 2.22 -8.50
C VAL A 123 -23.41 1.24 -7.47
N PHE A 124 -23.03 1.71 -6.28
CA PHE A 124 -22.55 0.85 -5.20
C PHE A 124 -23.60 -0.17 -4.77
N ARG A 125 -24.83 0.29 -4.49
CA ARG A 125 -25.98 -0.55 -4.16
C ARG A 125 -26.27 -1.60 -5.23
N LEU A 126 -26.26 -1.21 -6.50
CA LEU A 126 -26.47 -2.14 -7.60
C LEU A 126 -25.34 -3.16 -7.75
N THR A 127 -24.11 -2.75 -7.47
CA THR A 127 -22.94 -3.60 -7.64
C THR A 127 -22.86 -4.67 -6.55
N TRP A 128 -23.13 -4.30 -5.31
CA TRP A 128 -22.91 -5.16 -4.14
C TRP A 128 -24.18 -5.66 -3.47
N GLY A 129 -25.34 -5.08 -3.79
CA GLY A 129 -26.62 -5.43 -3.17
C GLY A 129 -26.76 -4.96 -1.73
N ILE A 130 -25.94 -4.00 -1.30
CA ILE A 130 -25.84 -3.52 0.08
C ILE A 130 -25.76 -1.99 0.12
N ASP A 131 -26.08 -1.43 1.28
CA ASP A 131 -25.91 -0.01 1.56
C ASP A 131 -24.48 0.35 1.94
N PRO A 132 -23.95 1.49 1.45
CA PRO A 132 -22.61 1.93 1.83
C PRO A 132 -22.56 2.47 3.26
N ASN A 133 -21.54 2.07 4.00
CA ASN A 133 -21.25 2.59 5.33
C ASN A 133 -20.58 3.98 5.27
N GLU A 134 -20.40 4.64 6.42
CA GLU A 134 -19.75 5.96 6.50
C GLU A 134 -18.32 5.98 5.92
N ILE A 135 -17.57 4.90 6.16
CA ILE A 135 -16.23 4.72 5.58
C ILE A 135 -16.31 4.69 4.05
N GLU A 136 -17.30 4.03 3.49
CA GLU A 136 -17.42 3.88 2.03
C GLU A 136 -17.89 5.18 1.40
N LYS A 137 -18.73 5.96 2.09
CA LYS A 137 -19.10 7.32 1.67
C LYS A 137 -17.86 8.22 1.60
N SER A 138 -16.99 8.19 2.61
CA SER A 138 -15.75 8.99 2.60
C SER A 138 -14.73 8.51 1.57
N MET A 139 -14.69 7.21 1.26
CA MET A 139 -13.87 6.62 0.20
C MET A 139 -14.44 6.81 -1.22
N GLY A 140 -15.55 7.55 -1.38
CA GLY A 140 -16.17 7.78 -2.68
C GLY A 140 -16.86 6.54 -3.26
N PHE A 141 -17.43 5.69 -2.40
CA PHE A 141 -18.20 4.50 -2.70
C PHE A 141 -17.39 3.34 -3.30
N HIS A 142 -16.19 3.12 -2.76
CA HIS A 142 -15.44 1.89 -2.97
C HIS A 142 -15.75 0.89 -1.85
N LEU A 143 -15.81 -0.41 -2.18
CA LEU A 143 -16.09 -1.46 -1.20
C LEU A 143 -14.95 -1.52 -0.18
N HIS A 144 -15.29 -1.27 1.08
CA HIS A 144 -14.38 -1.47 2.19
C HIS A 144 -14.56 -2.90 2.71
N MET A 145 -13.71 -3.82 2.22
CA MET A 145 -13.79 -5.26 2.49
C MET A 145 -13.97 -5.61 3.99
N PRO A 146 -13.24 -4.98 4.93
CA PRO A 146 -13.38 -5.29 6.36
C PRO A 146 -14.75 -4.93 6.95
N SER A 147 -15.47 -3.98 6.34
CA SER A 147 -16.80 -3.57 6.80
C SER A 147 -17.92 -4.52 6.39
N HIS A 148 -17.65 -5.47 5.48
CA HIS A 148 -18.64 -6.37 4.91
C HIS A 148 -18.21 -7.84 5.04
N PRO A 149 -18.24 -8.42 6.26
CA PRO A 149 -17.85 -9.81 6.51
C PRO A 149 -18.75 -10.84 5.82
N ASP A 150 -19.94 -10.43 5.39
CA ASP A 150 -20.88 -11.25 4.62
C ASP A 150 -20.47 -11.37 3.14
N LEU A 151 -19.75 -10.38 2.61
CA LEU A 151 -19.29 -10.36 1.22
C LEU A 151 -17.83 -10.81 1.09
N CYS A 152 -17.02 -10.54 2.10
CA CYS A 152 -15.57 -10.67 2.03
C CYS A 152 -15.02 -11.51 3.18
N GLU A 153 -13.93 -12.22 2.91
CA GLU A 153 -13.18 -12.98 3.91
C GLU A 153 -11.67 -12.82 3.68
N ILE A 154 -10.89 -13.11 4.73
CA ILE A 154 -9.43 -13.18 4.62
C ILE A 154 -9.08 -14.49 3.91
N ALA A 155 -8.28 -14.38 2.85
CA ALA A 155 -7.93 -15.41 1.90
C ALA A 155 -6.84 -16.37 2.39
#